data_AF-A0A933ANM8-F1
#
_entry.id   AF-A0A933ANM8-F1
#
_cell.length_a   1.000
_cell.length_b   1.000
_cell.length_c   1.000
_cell.angle_alpha   90.00
_cell.angle_beta   90.00
_cell.angle_gamma   90.00
#
_symmetry.space_group_name_H-M   'P 1'
#
loop_
_entity.id
_entity.type
_entity.pdbx_description
1 polymer ?
#
loop_
_entity_poly.entity_id
_entity_poly.type
_entity_poly.pdbx_seq_one_letter_code
_entity_poly.pdbx_strand_id
1 'polypeptide(L)'
;MTTLTFNGLPPSGEFRKMLHQALATANPVDDLLELSHRLFEYEQKHQMPSADFYQQYQAGTLDDDLQHCVDWAAVYDLFVKTKRIVEATLMRAAIQTEVGEAMV
;
A
#
# COMPACT_ATOMS: atom_id res chain seq x y z
N MET A 1 -2.86 21.18 14.63
CA MET A 1 -4.17 20.54 14.35
C MET A 1 -4.85 21.33 13.25
N THR A 2 -4.82 20.86 12.01
CA THR A 2 -5.54 21.48 10.89
C THR A 2 -6.92 20.84 10.78
N THR A 3 -7.93 21.56 11.26
CA THR A 3 -9.34 21.23 11.15
C THR A 3 -9.75 21.22 9.68
N LEU A 4 -10.09 20.05 9.12
CA LEU A 4 -10.68 19.94 7.79
C LEU A 4 -12.17 20.27 7.86
N THR A 5 -12.50 21.56 7.87
CA THR A 5 -13.88 22.04 7.69
C THR A 5 -14.29 21.81 6.23
N PHE A 6 -15.15 20.82 6.00
CA PHE A 6 -15.70 20.52 4.66
C PHE A 6 -16.76 21.56 4.27
N ASN A 7 -16.32 22.72 3.80
CA ASN A 7 -17.17 23.76 3.21
C ASN A 7 -17.13 23.66 1.68
N GLY A 8 -17.97 22.80 1.10
CA GLY A 8 -18.21 22.71 -0.34
C GLY A 8 -17.08 22.05 -1.14
N LEU A 9 -17.46 21.28 -2.16
CA LEU A 9 -16.48 20.71 -3.09
C LEU A 9 -15.76 21.84 -3.84
N PRO A 10 -14.41 21.90 -3.83
CA PRO A 10 -13.66 22.88 -4.60
C PRO A 10 -13.93 22.70 -6.12
N PRO A 11 -13.76 23.76 -6.93
CA PRO A 11 -13.85 23.66 -8.38
C PRO A 11 -12.98 22.52 -8.91
N SER A 12 -13.45 21.78 -9.90
CA SER A 12 -12.81 20.54 -10.37
C SER A 12 -11.32 20.68 -10.74
N GLY A 13 -10.88 21.86 -11.18
CA GLY A 13 -9.47 22.15 -11.45
C GLY A 13 -8.60 22.31 -10.21
N GLU A 14 -9.13 22.92 -9.15
CA GLU A 14 -8.45 23.08 -7.86
C GLU A 14 -8.39 21.74 -7.12
N PHE A 15 -9.48 20.98 -7.15
CA PHE A 15 -9.53 19.60 -6.64
C PHE A 15 -8.46 18.70 -7.28
N ARG A 16 -8.30 18.77 -8.61
CA ARG A 16 -7.26 18.01 -9.34
C ARG A 16 -5.85 18.39 -8.92
N LYS A 17 -5.57 19.69 -8.72
CA LYS A 17 -4.27 20.15 -8.23
C LYS A 17 -3.99 19.67 -6.82
N MET A 18 -4.98 19.76 -5.92
CA MET A 18 -4.86 19.26 -4.55
C MET A 18 -4.62 17.75 -4.53
N LEU A 19 -5.33 16.98 -5.37
CA LEU A 19 -5.10 15.54 -5.53
C LEU A 19 -3.70 15.25 -6.07
N HIS A 20 -3.25 15.96 -7.11
CA HIS A 20 -1.90 15.79 -7.64
C HIS A 20 -0.83 16.11 -6.60
N GLN A 21 -1.01 17.17 -5.82
CA GLN A 21 -0.08 17.53 -4.76
C GLN A 21 -0.08 16.47 -3.66
N ALA A 22 -1.25 16.01 -3.20
CA ALA A 22 -1.35 14.95 -2.21
C ALA A 22 -0.71 13.64 -2.70
N LEU A 23 -0.95 13.26 -3.95
CA LEU A 23 -0.32 12.10 -4.59
C LEU A 23 1.19 12.27 -4.77
N ALA A 24 1.67 13.48 -5.08
CA ALA A 24 3.11 13.76 -5.19
C ALA A 24 3.82 13.79 -3.83
N THR A 25 3.07 14.00 -2.75
CA THR A 25 3.59 13.94 -1.37
C THR A 25 3.43 12.53 -0.78
N ALA A 26 2.57 11.69 -1.37
CA ALA A 26 2.42 10.30 -0.97
C ALA A 26 3.71 9.55 -1.31
N ASN A 27 4.39 9.04 -0.29
CA ASN A 27 5.56 8.21 -0.45
C ASN A 27 5.14 6.73 -0.36
N PRO A 28 5.00 6.01 -1.48
CA PRO A 28 4.53 4.63 -1.47
C PRO A 28 5.49 3.68 -0.72
N VAL A 29 6.73 4.12 -0.46
CA VAL A 29 7.67 3.37 0.38
C VAL A 29 7.30 3.48 1.86
N ASP A 30 6.90 4.66 2.33
CA ASP A 30 6.45 4.84 3.73
C ASP A 30 5.16 4.06 3.98
N ASP A 31 4.22 4.10 3.02
CA ASP A 31 3.00 3.28 3.07
C ASP A 31 3.33 1.79 3.12
N LEU A 32 4.31 1.34 2.33
CA LEU A 32 4.74 -0.05 2.33
C LEU A 32 5.35 -0.48 3.68
N LEU A 33 6.15 0.39 4.30
CA LEU A 33 6.74 0.16 5.61
C LEU A 33 5.67 0.09 6.70
N GLU A 34 4.71 1.01 6.70
CA GLU A 34 3.59 0.98 7.64
C GLU A 34 2.77 -0.31 7.52
N LEU A 35 2.44 -0.72 6.30
CA LEU A 35 1.72 -1.97 6.04
C LEU A 35 2.52 -3.18 6.51
N SER A 36 3.83 -3.20 6.28
CA SER A 36 4.71 -4.29 6.76
C SER A 36 4.71 -4.40 8.28
N HIS A 37 4.69 -3.27 8.99
CA HIS A 37 4.65 -3.24 10.45
C HIS A 37 3.33 -3.79 10.98
N ARG A 38 2.20 -3.37 10.39
CA ARG A 38 0.87 -3.89 10.76
C ARG A 38 0.76 -5.40 10.51
N LEU A 39 1.30 -5.89 9.39
CA LEU A 39 1.35 -7.33 9.11
C LEU A 39 2.17 -8.07 10.15
N PHE A 40 3.34 -7.55 10.52
CA PHE A 40 4.18 -8.14 11.55
C PHE A 40 3.45 -8.26 12.91
N GLU A 41 2.65 -7.26 13.29
CA GLU A 41 1.82 -7.33 14.51
C GLU A 41 0.79 -8.46 14.46
N TYR A 42 0.13 -8.66 13.31
CA TYR A 42 -0.79 -9.80 13.13
C TYR A 42 -0.07 -11.14 13.16
N GLU A 43 1.10 -11.24 12.50
CA GLU A 43 1.91 -12.45 12.48
C GLU A 43 2.39 -12.84 13.89
N GLN A 44 2.80 -11.87 14.70
CA GLN A 44 3.16 -12.10 16.09
C GLN A 44 1.96 -12.55 16.93
N LYS A 45 0.79 -11.92 16.73
CA LYS A 45 -0.43 -12.22 17.49
C LYS A 45 -0.98 -13.61 17.17
N HIS A 46 -0.96 -14.00 15.90
CA HIS A 46 -1.58 -15.25 15.43
C HIS A 46 -0.56 -16.35 15.15
N GLN A 47 0.74 -16.09 15.32
CA GLN A 47 1.85 -17.01 15.07
C GLN A 47 1.79 -17.67 13.69
N MET A 48 1.32 -16.92 12.70
CA MET A 48 1.10 -17.40 11.34
C MET A 48 1.61 -16.35 10.35
N PRO A 49 2.40 -16.72 9.34
CA PRO A 49 2.83 -15.80 8.29
C PRO A 49 1.64 -15.22 7.54
N SER A 50 1.67 -13.92 7.20
CA SER A 50 0.55 -13.26 6.52
C SER A 50 0.27 -13.87 5.13
N ALA A 51 1.31 -14.40 4.48
CA ALA A 51 1.17 -15.10 3.20
C ALA A 51 0.35 -16.38 3.34
N ASP A 52 0.63 -17.18 4.38
CA ASP A 52 -0.06 -18.45 4.65
C ASP A 52 -1.49 -18.20 5.11
N PHE A 53 -1.69 -17.19 5.96
CA PHE A 53 -3.02 -16.71 6.36
C PHE A 53 -3.84 -16.32 5.13
N TYR A 54 -3.28 -15.51 4.24
CA TYR A 54 -4.00 -15.01 3.07
C TYR A 54 -4.36 -16.12 2.08
N GLN A 55 -3.49 -17.12 1.89
CA GLN A 55 -3.81 -18.30 1.07
C GLN A 55 -4.98 -19.08 1.66
N GLN A 56 -4.95 -19.35 2.97
CA GLN A 56 -6.02 -20.07 3.66
C GLN A 56 -7.32 -19.26 3.71
N TYR A 57 -7.23 -17.93 3.84
CA TYR A 57 -8.35 -17.00 3.79
C TYR A 57 -9.05 -17.03 2.44
N GLN A 58 -8.29 -17.00 1.35
CA GLN A 58 -8.86 -17.14 0.00
C GLN A 58 -9.45 -18.53 -0.26
N ALA A 59 -8.88 -19.57 0.34
CA ALA A 59 -9.38 -20.93 0.22
C ALA A 59 -10.62 -21.20 1.10
N GLY A 60 -10.94 -20.31 2.06
CA GLY A 60 -12.02 -20.51 3.02
C GLY A 60 -11.76 -21.67 3.98
N THR A 61 -10.49 -22.00 4.22
CA THR A 61 -10.06 -23.13 5.08
C THR A 61 -9.56 -22.68 6.45
N LEU A 62 -9.73 -21.39 6.80
CA LEU A 62 -9.33 -20.88 8.10
C LEU A 62 -10.30 -21.36 9.18
N ASP A 63 -9.83 -21.34 10.43
CA ASP A 63 -10.73 -21.46 11.57
C ASP A 63 -11.70 -20.27 11.61
N ASP A 64 -12.84 -20.41 12.31
CA ASP A 64 -13.86 -19.35 12.38
C ASP A 64 -13.29 -18.03 12.93
N ASP A 65 -12.32 -18.08 13.84
CA ASP A 65 -11.73 -16.89 14.47
C ASP A 65 -10.87 -16.08 13.48
N LEU A 66 -10.08 -16.76 12.63
CA LEU A 66 -9.24 -16.17 11.59
C LEU A 66 -10.04 -15.84 10.33
N GLN A 67 -11.12 -16.57 10.05
CA GLN A 67 -12.01 -16.30 8.91
C GLN A 67 -12.69 -14.92 9.04
N HIS A 68 -12.85 -14.42 10.27
CA HIS A 68 -13.37 -13.08 10.55
C HIS A 68 -12.29 -11.97 10.52
N CYS A 69 -11.01 -12.31 10.36
CA CYS A 69 -9.91 -11.34 10.30
C CYS A 69 -9.80 -10.67 8.91
N VAL A 70 -10.89 -10.05 8.47
CA VAL A 70 -10.99 -9.33 7.18
C VAL A 70 -9.98 -8.19 7.09
N ASP A 71 -9.71 -7.50 8.21
CA ASP A 71 -8.74 -6.42 8.27
C ASP A 71 -7.32 -6.91 7.94
N TRP A 72 -6.92 -8.08 8.45
CA TRP A 72 -5.61 -8.65 8.13
C TRP A 72 -5.51 -9.00 6.64
N ALA A 73 -6.55 -9.60 6.07
CA ALA A 73 -6.60 -9.91 4.65
C ALA A 73 -6.52 -8.65 3.77
N ALA A 74 -7.23 -7.58 4.17
CA ALA A 74 -7.21 -6.30 3.48
C ALA A 74 -5.83 -5.62 3.57
N VAL A 75 -5.19 -5.63 4.75
CA VAL A 75 -3.83 -5.09 4.93
C VAL A 75 -2.82 -5.85 4.07
N TYR A 76 -2.92 -7.18 4.00
CA TYR A 76 -2.01 -7.99 3.19
C TYR A 76 -2.20 -7.76 1.69
N ASP A 77 -3.46 -7.69 1.22
CA ASP A 77 -3.75 -7.37 -0.19
C ASP A 77 -3.22 -5.98 -0.57
N LEU A 78 -3.41 -4.98 0.29
CA LEU A 78 -2.89 -3.63 0.08
C LEU A 78 -1.35 -3.63 0.06
N PHE A 79 -0.70 -4.35 0.98
CA PHE A 79 0.76 -4.50 1.00
C PHE A 79 1.28 -5.06 -0.33
N VAL A 80 0.69 -6.14 -0.84
CA VAL A 80 1.09 -6.76 -2.11
C VAL A 80 0.93 -5.80 -3.28
N LYS A 81 -0.16 -5.03 -3.31
CA LYS A 81 -0.41 -4.01 -4.35
C LYS A 81 0.60 -2.88 -4.29
N THR A 82 0.84 -2.31 -3.12
CA THR A 82 1.80 -1.22 -2.91
C THR A 82 3.22 -1.69 -3.26
N LYS A 83 3.61 -2.89 -2.84
CA LYS A 83 4.90 -3.50 -3.18
C LYS A 83 5.13 -3.55 -4.68
N ARG A 84 4.14 -4.03 -5.45
CA ARG A 84 4.22 -4.09 -6.92
C ARG A 84 4.37 -2.72 -7.57
N ILE A 85 3.70 -1.71 -7.04
CA ILE A 85 3.82 -0.32 -7.53
C ILE A 85 5.24 0.20 -7.29
N VAL A 86 5.79 -0.01 -6.09
CA VAL A 86 7.17 0.38 -5.75
C VAL A 86 8.16 -0.35 -6.64
N GLU A 87 8.06 -1.67 -6.78
CA GLU A 87 8.93 -2.47 -7.64
C GLU A 87 8.89 -2.00 -9.11
N ALA A 88 7.70 -1.79 -9.67
CA ALA A 88 7.55 -1.29 -11.04
C ALA A 88 8.13 0.12 -11.22
N THR A 89 8.00 0.97 -10.21
CA THR A 89 8.55 2.34 -10.23
C THR A 89 10.08 2.31 -10.19
N LEU A 90 10.65 1.48 -9.31
CA LEU A 90 12.10 1.28 -9.20
C LEU A 90 12.68 0.67 -10.48
N MET A 91 12.04 -0.33 -11.07
CA MET A 91 12.47 -0.90 -12.36
C MET A 91 12.50 0.15 -13.48
N ARG A 92 11.46 1.00 -13.56
CA ARG A 92 11.42 2.10 -14.55
C ARG A 92 12.53 3.12 -14.32
N ALA A 93 12.83 3.45 -13.07
CA ALA A 93 13.89 4.39 -12.72
C ALA A 93 15.29 3.82 -13.02
N ALA A 94 15.52 2.54 -12.72
CA ALA A 94 16.77 1.84 -13.02
C ALA A 94 17.05 1.81 -14.53
N ILE A 95 16.06 1.46 -15.35
CA ILE A 95 16.21 1.43 -16.82
C ILE A 95 16.50 2.83 -17.38
N GLN A 96 15.85 3.87 -16.88
CA GLN A 96 16.08 5.26 -17.34
C GLN A 96 17.47 5.78 -16.96
N THR A 97 18.06 5.29 -15.86
CA THR A 97 19.41 5.66 -15.45
C THR A 97 20.46 5.11 -16.42
N GLU A 98 20.33 3.86 -16.87
CA GLU A 98 21.31 3.24 -17.76
C GLU A 98 21.29 3.80 -19.19
N VAL A 99 20.12 4.22 -19.69
CA VAL A 99 20.01 4.87 -21.01
C VAL A 99 20.65 6.26 -21.01
N GLY A 100 20.70 6.94 -19.85
CA GLY A 100 21.38 8.22 -19.69
C GLY A 100 22.91 8.11 -19.75
N GLU A 101 23.49 7.03 -19.21
CA GLU A 101 24.94 6.78 -19.27
C GLU A 101 25.40 6.23 -20.63
N ALA A 102 24.53 5.51 -21.36
CA ALA A 102 24.87 4.97 -22.69
C ALA A 102 24.85 6.02 -23.82
N MET A 103 24.44 7.26 -23.54
CA MET A 103 24.33 8.36 -24.52
C MET A 103 25.30 9.52 -24.27
N VAL A 104 26.32 9.35 -23.43
CA VAL A 104 27.38 10.35 -23.18
C VAL A 104 28.72 9.88 -23.70
#